data_AF-A0A7S4M3I5-F1
#
_entry.id   AF-A0A7S4M3I5-F1
#
_cell.length_a   1.000
_cell.length_b   1.000
_cell.length_c   1.000
_cell.angle_alpha   90.00
_cell.angle_beta   90.00
_cell.angle_gamma   90.00
#
_symmetry.space_group_name_H-M   'P 1'
#
loop_
_entity.id
_entity.type
_entity.pdbx_description
1 polymer ?
#
loop_
_entity_poly.entity_id
_entity_poly.type
_entity_poly.pdbx_seq_one_letter_code
_entity_poly.pdbx_strand_id
1 'polypeptide(L)'
;KYMSSAASSVAAMYAKWDNFKDSSSDSEEEEDDDDDDDDDDDNGEIAPPAAAPKVTLATAEGVLNKIVRAELLGEEILVDRRQLVELDRKRNQNREALAALRREARQETGQQRAAAAAAAATTQQWMCMGDYFVRQPQSKVVEALQVDQKRIEGEIDRLNKGVKQKTSELCEIDPSIASGSNIHSSFAKLRGLSANELESVIGQHGSFT
;
A
#
# COMPACT_ATOMS: atom_id res chain seq x y z
N LYS A 1 -31.90 -32.55 14.52
CA LYS A 1 -31.05 -32.81 13.32
C LYS A 1 -30.52 -31.50 12.70
N TYR A 2 -29.84 -30.62 13.47
CA TYR A 2 -29.31 -29.35 12.91
C TYR A 2 -27.99 -28.88 13.56
N MET A 3 -27.13 -29.80 14.03
CA MET A 3 -25.81 -29.41 14.56
C MET A 3 -24.63 -30.09 13.85
N SER A 4 -24.85 -30.77 12.71
CA SER A 4 -23.78 -31.53 12.02
C SER A 4 -23.24 -30.86 10.75
N SER A 5 -23.86 -29.78 10.25
CA SER A 5 -23.52 -29.22 8.93
C SER A 5 -22.42 -28.14 8.97
N ALA A 6 -22.25 -27.45 10.10
CA ALA A 6 -21.32 -26.32 10.19
C ALA A 6 -19.84 -26.73 10.36
N ALA A 7 -19.58 -27.93 10.90
CA ALA A 7 -18.21 -28.41 11.11
C ALA A 7 -17.48 -28.79 9.81
N SER A 8 -18.23 -29.16 8.75
CA SER A 8 -17.66 -29.57 7.46
C SER A 8 -17.15 -28.38 6.63
N SER A 9 -17.71 -27.18 6.84
CA SER A 9 -17.36 -25.99 6.05
C SER A 9 -16.08 -25.30 6.51
N VAL A 10 -15.70 -25.44 7.79
CA VAL A 10 -14.51 -24.77 8.34
C VAL A 10 -13.25 -25.59 8.08
N ALA A 11 -13.36 -26.93 8.07
CA ALA A 11 -12.25 -27.83 7.74
C ALA A 11 -11.79 -27.70 6.28
N ALA A 12 -12.71 -27.38 5.36
CA ALA A 12 -12.38 -27.19 3.94
C ALA A 12 -11.65 -25.87 3.63
N MET A 13 -11.74 -24.87 4.51
CA MET A 13 -11.13 -23.54 4.27
C MET A 13 -9.65 -23.48 4.68
N TYR A 14 -9.20 -24.36 5.57
CA TYR A 14 -7.80 -24.44 6.00
C TYR A 14 -6.93 -25.35 5.11
N ALA A 15 -7.53 -26.20 4.26
CA ALA A 15 -6.80 -27.08 3.36
C ALA A 15 -6.12 -26.37 2.17
N LYS A 16 -6.30 -25.05 2.01
CA LYS A 16 -5.80 -24.29 0.86
C LYS A 16 -4.40 -23.69 1.04
N TRP A 17 -3.79 -23.86 2.22
CA TRP A 17 -2.48 -23.27 2.55
C TRP A 17 -1.36 -24.28 2.82
N ASP A 18 -1.65 -25.59 2.81
CA ASP A 18 -0.66 -26.66 3.03
C ASP A 18 0.25 -26.95 1.82
N ASN A 19 0.19 -26.13 0.77
CA ASN A 19 0.97 -26.35 -0.46
C ASN A 19 2.18 -25.43 -0.62
N PHE A 20 2.59 -24.72 0.43
CA PHE A 20 3.88 -24.03 0.44
C PHE A 20 4.94 -24.96 1.04
N LYS A 21 5.42 -25.90 0.23
CA LYS A 21 6.65 -26.62 0.54
C LYS A 21 7.81 -25.62 0.43
N ASP A 22 8.29 -25.24 1.60
CA ASP A 22 9.67 -24.89 1.86
C ASP A 22 10.59 -25.94 1.22
N SER A 23 11.38 -25.53 0.24
CA SER A 23 12.49 -26.32 -0.32
C SER A 23 13.76 -25.52 -0.09
N SER A 24 14.18 -25.54 1.16
CA SER A 24 15.56 -25.36 1.58
C SER A 24 16.47 -26.39 0.90
N SER A 25 17.63 -25.91 0.44
CA SER A 25 18.92 -26.60 0.40
C SER A 25 19.02 -27.86 -0.47
N ASP A 26 19.75 -27.76 -1.58
CA ASP A 26 20.71 -28.81 -1.93
C ASP A 26 21.92 -28.19 -2.62
N SER A 27 23.08 -28.60 -2.16
CA SER A 27 24.40 -28.17 -2.59
C SER A 27 24.95 -29.28 -3.46
N GLU A 28 25.11 -29.03 -4.75
CA GLU A 28 25.83 -29.95 -5.64
C GLU A 28 27.10 -29.25 -6.14
N GLU A 29 28.20 -29.77 -5.60
CA GLU A 29 29.56 -29.64 -6.12
C GLU A 29 29.60 -30.33 -7.49
N GLU A 30 29.98 -29.61 -8.54
CA GLU A 30 30.57 -30.26 -9.72
C GLU A 30 31.93 -29.61 -10.00
N GLU A 31 32.94 -30.47 -9.85
CA GLU A 31 34.34 -30.31 -10.24
C GLU A 31 34.40 -30.43 -11.78
N ASP A 32 34.78 -29.35 -12.46
CA ASP A 32 35.26 -29.43 -13.84
C ASP A 32 36.78 -29.22 -13.81
N ASP A 33 37.48 -30.35 -13.91
CA ASP A 33 38.91 -30.48 -14.12
C ASP A 33 39.28 -30.29 -15.61
N ASP A 34 40.46 -29.72 -15.78
CA ASP A 34 41.44 -29.91 -16.85
C ASP A 34 41.33 -29.13 -18.19
N ASP A 35 42.33 -28.25 -18.30
CA ASP A 35 43.26 -28.07 -19.42
C ASP A 35 42.76 -27.42 -20.72
N ASP A 36 43.18 -26.17 -20.94
CA ASP A 36 43.98 -25.87 -22.12
C ASP A 36 44.92 -24.68 -21.81
N ASP A 37 46.21 -24.97 -22.00
CA ASP A 37 47.32 -24.04 -22.07
C ASP A 37 47.04 -22.91 -23.06
N ASP A 38 47.31 -21.66 -22.66
CA ASP A 38 47.94 -20.68 -23.55
C ASP A 38 48.70 -19.66 -22.69
N ASP A 39 50.00 -19.93 -22.56
CA ASP A 39 51.04 -18.98 -22.20
C ASP A 39 51.06 -17.83 -23.23
N ASP A 40 50.30 -16.76 -22.98
CA ASP A 40 50.56 -15.46 -23.58
C ASP A 40 51.13 -14.51 -22.52
N ASP A 41 52.45 -14.53 -22.45
CA ASP A 41 53.34 -13.58 -21.79
C ASP A 41 53.22 -12.19 -22.47
N ASP A 42 52.04 -11.55 -22.39
CA ASP A 42 51.88 -10.14 -22.78
C ASP A 42 52.26 -9.25 -21.60
N ASN A 43 53.52 -8.81 -21.62
CA ASN A 43 54.08 -7.77 -20.78
C ASN A 43 53.50 -6.39 -21.16
N GLY A 44 52.17 -6.28 -21.11
CA GLY A 44 51.41 -5.07 -21.29
C GLY A 44 51.58 -4.15 -20.09
N GLU A 45 52.34 -3.08 -20.30
CA GLU A 45 52.49 -1.93 -19.43
C GLU A 45 51.19 -1.57 -18.69
N ILE A 46 51.07 -1.97 -17.43
CA ILE A 46 49.94 -1.62 -16.57
C ILE A 46 50.00 -0.10 -16.37
N ALA A 47 49.22 0.61 -17.17
CA ALA A 47 48.93 2.02 -16.97
C ALA A 47 48.48 2.21 -15.51
N PRO A 48 48.99 3.26 -14.82
CA PRO A 48 48.69 3.46 -13.40
C PRO A 48 47.18 3.45 -13.17
N PRO A 49 46.70 2.83 -12.07
CA PRO A 49 45.27 2.66 -11.83
C PRO A 49 44.61 4.03 -11.90
N ALA A 50 43.67 4.17 -12.84
CA ALA A 50 42.85 5.35 -13.00
C ALA A 50 42.33 5.77 -11.62
N ALA A 51 42.72 6.97 -11.21
CA ALA A 51 42.51 7.49 -9.86
C ALA A 51 41.07 7.23 -9.40
N ALA A 52 40.94 6.51 -8.27
CA ALA A 52 39.67 6.33 -7.59
C ALA A 52 38.94 7.69 -7.48
N PRO A 53 37.62 7.75 -7.74
CA PRO A 53 36.88 9.00 -7.68
C PRO A 53 37.02 9.56 -6.26
N LYS A 54 37.71 10.70 -6.14
CA LYS A 54 37.84 11.43 -4.88
C LYS A 54 36.46 11.94 -4.50
N VAL A 55 35.74 11.20 -3.66
CA VAL A 55 34.48 11.66 -3.07
C VAL A 55 34.80 12.92 -2.27
N THR A 56 34.36 14.07 -2.78
CA THR A 56 34.58 15.35 -2.09
C THR A 56 33.63 15.47 -0.90
N LEU A 57 34.04 16.14 0.19
CA LEU A 57 33.21 16.36 1.38
C LEU A 57 31.84 16.98 1.05
N ALA A 58 31.78 17.91 0.10
CA ALA A 58 30.54 18.51 -0.39
C ALA A 58 29.59 17.50 -1.05
N THR A 59 30.13 16.45 -1.67
CA THR A 59 29.34 15.33 -2.21
C THR A 59 28.79 14.46 -1.08
N ALA A 60 29.57 14.21 -0.03
CA ALA A 60 29.14 13.42 1.12
C ALA A 60 28.02 14.11 1.92
N GLU A 61 28.12 15.42 2.16
CA GLU A 61 27.07 16.21 2.81
C GLU A 61 25.76 16.23 1.98
N GLY A 62 25.87 16.31 0.65
CA GLY A 62 24.72 16.24 -0.25
C GLY A 62 23.99 14.88 -0.20
N VAL A 63 24.75 13.79 -0.10
CA VAL A 63 24.19 12.43 0.05
C VAL A 63 23.53 12.26 1.41
N LEU A 64 24.17 12.72 2.50
CA LEU A 64 23.61 12.62 3.83
C LEU A 64 22.27 13.36 3.95
N ASN A 65 22.17 14.58 3.41
CA ASN A 65 20.94 15.36 3.42
C ASN A 65 19.80 14.67 2.65
N LYS A 66 20.10 13.95 1.55
CA LYS A 66 19.11 13.17 0.81
C LYS A 66 18.58 12.00 1.64
N ILE A 67 19.49 11.27 2.31
CA ILE A 67 19.12 10.13 3.17
C ILE A 67 18.23 10.61 4.32
N VAL A 68 18.65 11.65 5.04
CA VAL A 68 17.86 12.21 6.16
C VAL A 68 16.47 12.63 5.70
N ARG A 69 16.36 13.31 4.55
CA ARG A 69 15.07 13.73 4.01
C ARG A 69 14.20 12.53 3.60
N ALA A 70 14.80 11.49 3.01
CA ALA A 70 14.10 10.27 2.66
C ALA A 70 13.61 9.50 3.90
N GLU A 71 14.41 9.43 4.96
CA GLU A 71 14.05 8.80 6.24
C GLU A 71 12.88 9.51 6.91
N LEU A 72 12.92 10.83 7.03
CA LEU A 72 11.84 11.62 7.63
C LEU A 72 10.53 11.46 6.84
N LEU A 73 10.58 11.56 5.50
CA LEU A 73 9.40 11.33 4.65
C LEU A 73 8.87 9.90 4.78
N GLY A 74 9.77 8.92 4.86
CA GLY A 74 9.42 7.52 5.08
C GLY A 74 8.67 7.31 6.39
N GLU A 75 9.17 7.88 7.49
CA GLU A 75 8.51 7.81 8.80
C GLU A 75 7.10 8.42 8.75
N GLU A 76 6.96 9.61 8.18
CA GLU A 76 5.66 10.27 8.04
C GLU A 76 4.66 9.43 7.24
N ILE A 77 5.09 8.83 6.12
CA ILE A 77 4.24 7.94 5.31
C ILE A 77 3.78 6.73 6.13
N LEU A 78 4.67 6.15 6.92
CA LEU A 78 4.34 4.99 7.76
C LEU A 78 3.34 5.36 8.87
N VAL A 79 3.49 6.53 9.48
CA VAL A 79 2.54 7.06 10.47
C VAL A 79 1.17 7.29 9.83
N ASP A 80 1.12 7.96 8.67
CA ASP A 80 -0.13 8.23 7.96
C ASP A 80 -0.84 6.93 7.53
N ARG A 81 -0.08 5.92 7.08
CA ARG A 81 -0.60 4.58 6.75
C ARG A 81 -1.16 3.87 7.97
N ARG A 82 -0.50 3.97 9.12
CA ARG A 82 -1.02 3.40 10.37
C ARG A 82 -2.33 4.07 10.78
N GLN A 83 -2.41 5.40 10.64
CA GLN A 83 -3.64 6.15 10.92
C GLN A 83 -4.77 5.76 9.96
N LEU A 84 -4.48 5.54 8.67
CA LEU A 84 -5.46 5.04 7.71
C LEU A 84 -6.06 3.69 8.13
N VAL A 85 -5.25 2.75 8.60
CA VAL A 85 -5.73 1.46 9.09
C VAL A 85 -6.65 1.63 10.31
N GLU A 86 -6.29 2.51 11.23
CA GLU A 86 -7.11 2.77 12.42
C GLU A 86 -8.45 3.44 12.08
N LEU A 87 -8.44 4.41 11.17
CA LEU A 87 -9.66 5.02 10.65
C LEU A 87 -10.54 4.00 9.92
N ASP A 88 -9.94 3.08 9.16
CA ASP A 88 -10.70 2.03 8.48
C ASP A 88 -11.36 1.05 9.45
N ARG A 89 -10.65 0.68 10.54
CA ARG A 89 -11.22 -0.12 11.63
C ARG A 89 -12.42 0.57 12.25
N LYS A 90 -12.31 1.86 12.60
CA LYS A 90 -13.41 2.65 13.17
C LYS A 90 -14.58 2.77 12.19
N ARG A 91 -14.29 3.00 10.91
CA ARG A 91 -15.29 3.01 9.84
C ARG A 91 -16.06 1.70 9.78
N ASN A 92 -15.37 0.57 9.85
CA ASN A 92 -16.01 -0.74 9.82
C ASN A 92 -16.88 -0.97 11.07
N GLN A 93 -16.37 -0.62 12.26
CA GLN A 93 -17.14 -0.68 13.51
C GLN A 93 -18.43 0.16 13.44
N ASN A 94 -18.37 1.38 12.88
CA ASN A 94 -19.55 2.22 12.68
C ASN A 94 -20.56 1.59 11.72
N ARG A 95 -20.10 0.94 10.64
CA ARG A 95 -20.96 0.20 9.69
C ARG A 95 -21.64 -0.99 10.37
N GLU A 96 -20.91 -1.72 11.20
CA GLU A 96 -21.44 -2.85 11.98
C GLU A 96 -22.46 -2.38 13.02
N ALA A 97 -22.17 -1.30 13.76
CA ALA A 97 -23.09 -0.70 14.72
C ALA A 97 -24.39 -0.23 14.04
N LEU A 98 -24.30 0.49 12.92
CA LEU A 98 -25.47 0.90 12.13
C LEU A 98 -26.26 -0.31 11.60
N ALA A 99 -25.59 -1.38 11.19
CA ALA A 99 -26.25 -2.60 10.74
C ALA A 99 -26.98 -3.32 11.89
N ALA A 100 -26.38 -3.36 13.09
CA ALA A 100 -26.99 -3.91 14.29
C ALA A 100 -28.25 -3.13 14.68
N LEU A 101 -28.17 -1.79 14.76
CA LEU A 101 -29.32 -0.93 15.09
C LEU A 101 -30.46 -1.09 14.08
N ARG A 102 -30.14 -1.23 12.78
CA ARG A 102 -31.15 -1.47 11.74
C ARG A 102 -31.82 -2.84 11.86
N ARG A 103 -31.11 -3.85 12.36
CA ARG A 103 -31.67 -5.18 12.61
C ARG A 103 -32.58 -5.17 13.83
N GLU A 104 -32.16 -4.53 14.92
CA GLU A 104 -32.97 -4.36 16.13
C GLU A 104 -34.29 -3.66 15.82
N ALA A 105 -34.25 -2.52 15.11
CA ALA A 105 -35.45 -1.78 14.75
C ALA A 105 -36.45 -2.60 13.91
N ARG A 106 -35.96 -3.54 13.07
CA ARG A 106 -36.81 -4.45 12.28
C ARG A 106 -37.40 -5.59 13.13
N GLN A 107 -36.66 -6.06 14.13
CA GLN A 107 -37.12 -7.12 15.03
C GLN A 107 -38.21 -6.61 15.96
N GLU A 108 -38.06 -5.40 16.51
CA GLU A 108 -39.02 -4.80 17.46
C GLU A 108 -40.37 -4.48 16.82
N THR A 109 -40.38 -4.09 15.54
CA THR A 109 -41.55 -3.46 14.93
C THR A 109 -42.28 -4.36 13.90
N GLY A 110 -41.75 -5.55 13.64
CA GLY A 110 -42.10 -6.30 12.42
C GLY A 110 -41.69 -5.52 11.15
N GLN A 111 -41.93 -6.05 9.96
CA GLN A 111 -41.46 -5.47 8.68
C GLN A 111 -42.07 -4.08 8.32
N GLN A 112 -42.74 -3.41 9.26
CA GLN A 112 -43.37 -2.11 9.07
C GLN A 112 -42.37 -0.96 9.28
N ARG A 113 -41.91 -0.39 8.16
CA ARG A 113 -40.87 0.66 8.13
C ARG A 113 -41.25 1.96 8.85
N ALA A 114 -42.52 2.37 8.79
CA ALA A 114 -42.99 3.60 9.44
C ALA A 114 -43.02 3.48 10.98
N ALA A 115 -43.45 2.32 11.48
CA ALA A 115 -43.46 2.06 12.91
C ALA A 115 -42.02 1.87 13.46
N ALA A 116 -41.07 1.38 12.65
CA ALA A 116 -39.66 1.25 13.05
C ALA A 116 -38.98 2.60 13.30
N ALA A 117 -39.38 3.66 12.58
CA ALA A 117 -38.89 5.01 12.83
C ALA A 117 -39.44 5.58 14.15
N ALA A 118 -40.70 5.29 14.47
CA ALA A 118 -41.30 5.68 15.75
C ALA A 118 -40.67 4.92 16.92
N ALA A 119 -40.43 3.61 16.77
CA ALA A 119 -39.73 2.79 17.76
C ALA A 119 -38.31 3.30 18.02
N ALA A 120 -37.57 3.71 16.99
CA ALA A 120 -36.21 4.27 17.15
C ALA A 120 -36.15 5.59 17.94
N ALA A 121 -37.26 6.31 18.08
CA ALA A 121 -37.32 7.51 18.92
C ALA A 121 -37.50 7.17 20.41
N THR A 122 -38.14 6.04 20.72
CA THR A 122 -38.43 5.58 22.09
C THR A 122 -37.37 4.60 22.61
N THR A 123 -36.85 3.72 21.77
CA THR A 123 -35.85 2.71 22.13
C THR A 123 -34.54 3.38 22.55
N GLN A 124 -34.07 3.01 23.74
CA GLN A 124 -32.89 3.59 24.36
C GLN A 124 -31.70 2.66 24.13
N GLN A 125 -30.57 3.25 23.78
CA GLN A 125 -29.34 2.54 23.45
C GLN A 125 -28.19 3.08 24.29
N TRP A 126 -27.29 2.18 24.70
CA TRP A 126 -26.08 2.54 25.42
C TRP A 126 -24.96 2.86 24.43
N MET A 127 -24.35 4.03 24.58
CA MET A 127 -23.20 4.46 23.81
C MET A 127 -22.00 4.63 24.74
N CYS A 128 -20.84 4.12 24.34
CA CYS A 128 -19.57 4.38 25.01
C CYS A 128 -18.98 5.70 24.52
N MET A 129 -18.62 6.59 25.43
CA MET A 129 -17.93 7.86 25.16
C MET A 129 -16.73 7.98 26.11
N GLY A 130 -15.55 7.59 25.63
CA GLY A 130 -14.35 7.52 26.46
C GLY A 130 -14.53 6.48 27.57
N ASP A 131 -14.49 6.93 28.82
CA ASP A 131 -14.63 6.08 30.01
C ASP A 131 -16.07 5.99 30.54
N TYR A 132 -17.03 6.63 29.86
CA TYR A 132 -18.42 6.72 30.32
C TYR A 132 -19.37 6.02 29.35
N PHE A 133 -20.44 5.42 29.91
CA PHE A 133 -21.57 4.93 29.15
C PHE A 133 -22.75 5.89 29.30
N VAL A 134 -23.29 6.36 28.19
CA VAL A 134 -24.43 7.27 28.17
C VAL A 134 -25.59 6.61 27.42
N ARG A 135 -26.78 6.73 27.99
CA ARG A 135 -28.01 6.23 27.39
C ARG A 135 -28.61 7.34 26.52
N GLN A 136 -28.84 7.02 25.24
CA GLN A 136 -29.42 7.94 24.26
C GLN A 136 -30.53 7.24 23.47
N PRO A 137 -31.51 7.99 22.95
CA PRO A 137 -32.46 7.46 21.97
C PRO A 137 -31.72 6.90 20.74
N GLN A 138 -32.22 5.80 20.19
CA GLN A 138 -31.61 5.14 19.03
C GLN A 138 -31.46 6.09 17.83
N SER A 139 -32.42 7.00 17.60
CA SER A 139 -32.34 8.03 16.56
C SER A 139 -31.08 8.90 16.68
N LYS A 140 -30.76 9.39 17.88
CA LYS A 140 -29.55 10.19 18.14
C LYS A 140 -28.27 9.37 17.98
N VAL A 141 -28.27 8.11 18.39
CA VAL A 141 -27.13 7.21 18.20
C VAL A 141 -26.85 6.99 16.72
N VAL A 142 -27.89 6.78 15.92
CA VAL A 142 -27.78 6.63 14.46
C VAL A 142 -27.24 7.90 13.81
N GLU A 143 -27.73 9.07 14.21
CA GLU A 143 -27.23 10.36 13.71
C GLU A 143 -25.75 10.56 14.05
N ALA A 144 -25.36 10.32 15.32
CA ALA A 144 -23.97 10.44 15.75
C ALA A 144 -23.03 9.52 14.97
N LEU A 145 -23.41 8.25 14.77
CA LEU A 145 -22.63 7.30 13.96
C LEU A 145 -22.53 7.71 12.49
N GLN A 146 -23.58 8.32 11.92
CA GLN A 146 -23.55 8.81 10.54
C GLN A 146 -22.66 10.05 10.37
N VAL A 147 -22.67 10.96 11.34
CA VAL A 147 -21.77 12.12 11.35
C VAL A 147 -20.32 11.64 11.47
N ASP A 148 -20.06 10.69 12.37
CA ASP A 148 -18.71 10.15 12.56
C ASP A 148 -18.22 9.39 11.32
N GLN A 149 -19.09 8.61 10.66
CA GLN A 149 -18.80 7.96 9.39
C GLN A 149 -18.32 8.97 8.33
N LYS A 150 -19.03 10.09 8.16
CA LYS A 150 -18.65 11.14 7.19
C LYS A 150 -17.33 11.80 7.55
N ARG A 151 -17.10 12.07 8.84
CA ARG A 151 -15.84 12.63 9.34
C ARG A 151 -14.66 11.71 9.02
N ILE A 152 -14.80 10.42 9.34
CA ILE A 152 -13.78 9.40 9.09
C ILE A 152 -13.50 9.27 7.58
N GLU A 153 -14.52 9.27 6.73
CA GLU A 153 -14.35 9.24 5.27
C GLU A 153 -13.55 10.44 4.77
N GLY A 154 -13.86 11.65 5.26
CA GLY A 154 -13.09 12.85 4.93
C GLY A 154 -11.62 12.79 5.39
N GLU A 155 -11.36 12.23 6.58
CA GLU A 155 -10.00 12.03 7.09
C GLU A 155 -9.21 10.99 6.28
N ILE A 156 -9.85 9.88 5.89
CA ILE A 156 -9.27 8.85 5.02
C ILE A 156 -8.88 9.47 3.67
N ASP A 157 -9.77 10.25 3.05
CA ASP A 157 -9.49 10.89 1.77
C ASP A 157 -8.36 11.91 1.88
N ARG A 158 -8.31 12.67 2.97
CA ARG A 158 -7.21 13.60 3.25
C ARG A 158 -5.87 12.87 3.41
N LEU A 159 -5.82 11.82 4.23
CA LEU A 159 -4.59 11.05 4.46
C LEU A 159 -4.13 10.33 3.19
N ASN A 160 -5.05 9.76 2.40
CA ASN A 160 -4.69 9.14 1.13
C ASN A 160 -4.06 10.13 0.16
N LYS A 161 -4.55 11.37 0.09
CA LYS A 161 -3.92 12.43 -0.71
C LYS A 161 -2.53 12.77 -0.19
N GLY A 162 -2.38 12.91 1.12
CA GLY A 162 -1.10 13.17 1.78
C GLY A 162 -0.07 12.06 1.53
N VAL A 163 -0.44 10.80 1.75
CA VAL A 163 0.41 9.63 1.48
C VAL A 163 0.85 9.58 0.03
N LYS A 164 -0.06 9.82 -0.93
CA LYS A 164 0.30 9.85 -2.36
C LYS A 164 1.32 10.94 -2.68
N GLN A 165 1.11 12.15 -2.14
CA GLN A 165 2.03 13.25 -2.33
C GLN A 165 3.41 12.94 -1.73
N LYS A 166 3.47 12.56 -0.45
CA LYS A 166 4.74 12.23 0.22
C LYS A 166 5.47 11.06 -0.45
N THR A 167 4.72 10.06 -0.93
CA THR A 167 5.31 8.94 -1.68
C THR A 167 5.90 9.42 -3.01
N SER A 168 5.23 10.33 -3.71
CA SER A 168 5.79 10.98 -4.92
C SER A 168 7.08 11.73 -4.60
N GLU A 169 7.09 12.53 -3.54
CA GLU A 169 8.28 13.28 -3.10
C GLU A 169 9.44 12.34 -2.71
N LEU A 170 9.13 11.20 -2.07
CA LEU A 170 10.12 10.19 -1.73
C LEU A 170 10.73 9.54 -2.99
N CYS A 171 9.91 9.23 -4.00
CA CYS A 171 10.37 8.69 -5.27
C CYS A 171 11.26 9.67 -6.06
N GLU A 172 11.06 10.98 -5.88
CA GLU A 172 11.93 12.01 -6.48
C GLU A 172 13.30 12.08 -5.79
N ILE A 173 13.37 11.82 -4.49
CA ILE A 173 14.62 11.83 -3.72
C ILE A 173 15.43 10.57 -3.99
N ASP A 174 14.76 9.40 -3.97
CA ASP A 174 15.37 8.11 -4.22
C ASP A 174 14.53 7.29 -5.22
N PRO A 175 14.88 7.39 -6.52
CA PRO A 175 14.23 6.63 -7.59
C PRO A 175 14.36 5.11 -7.46
N SER A 176 15.30 4.60 -6.66
CA SER A 176 15.49 3.15 -6.48
C SER A 176 14.38 2.51 -5.65
N ILE A 177 13.70 3.29 -4.80
CA ILE A 177 12.59 2.84 -3.94
C ILE A 177 11.34 2.53 -4.77
N ALA A 178 11.21 3.14 -5.96
CA ALA A 178 10.17 2.81 -6.93
C ALA A 178 10.50 1.47 -7.61
N SER A 179 10.35 0.37 -6.87
CA SER A 179 10.51 -1.02 -7.31
C SER A 179 10.13 -1.21 -8.79
N GLY A 180 11.14 -1.16 -9.67
CA GLY A 180 11.05 -1.45 -11.11
C GLY A 180 10.18 -0.52 -11.98
N SER A 181 9.38 0.38 -11.41
CA SER A 181 8.49 1.23 -12.20
C SER A 181 8.96 2.67 -12.16
N ASN A 182 9.81 3.01 -13.12
CA ASN A 182 10.36 4.34 -13.33
C ASN A 182 9.31 5.33 -13.89
N ILE A 183 8.05 5.22 -13.45
CA ILE A 183 6.90 5.95 -13.98
C ILE A 183 7.18 7.47 -13.89
N HIS A 184 7.75 7.93 -12.78
CA HIS A 184 8.03 9.35 -12.61
C HIS A 184 9.10 9.89 -13.57
N SER A 185 10.18 9.15 -13.86
CA SER A 185 11.17 9.64 -14.84
C SER A 185 10.74 9.42 -16.30
N SER A 186 10.01 8.34 -16.59
CA SER A 186 9.46 8.07 -17.92
C SER A 186 8.53 9.19 -18.37
N PHE A 187 7.69 9.71 -17.48
CA PHE A 187 6.81 10.85 -17.76
C PHE A 187 7.55 12.20 -17.77
N ALA A 188 8.57 12.38 -16.92
CA ALA A 188 9.39 13.60 -16.92
C ALA A 188 10.20 13.78 -18.23
N LYS A 189 10.50 12.69 -18.94
CA LYS A 189 11.24 12.69 -20.21
C LYS A 189 10.34 12.83 -21.45
N LEU A 190 9.01 12.87 -21.28
CA LEU A 190 8.08 13.07 -22.39
C LEU A 190 8.18 14.53 -22.87
N ARG A 191 8.70 14.72 -24.07
CA ARG A 191 8.62 15.99 -24.82
C ARG A 191 7.75 15.80 -26.05
N GLY A 192 7.05 16.85 -26.45
CA GLY A 192 6.34 16.85 -27.73
C GLY A 192 7.32 16.64 -28.88
N LEU A 193 7.03 15.66 -29.73
CA LEU A 193 7.77 15.46 -30.99
C LEU A 193 7.28 16.50 -32.00
N SER A 194 8.20 17.24 -32.60
CA SER A 194 7.88 18.10 -33.74
C SER A 194 7.61 17.26 -35.00
N ALA A 195 6.87 17.81 -35.96
CA ALA A 195 6.57 17.11 -37.22
C ALA A 195 7.85 16.64 -37.95
N ASN A 196 8.91 17.46 -37.89
CA ASN A 196 10.20 17.16 -38.51
C ASN A 196 10.94 16.01 -37.80
N GLU A 197 10.84 15.93 -36.46
CA GLU A 197 11.38 14.80 -35.69
C GLU A 197 10.56 13.52 -35.92
N LEU A 198 9.25 13.64 -36.13
CA LEU A 198 8.38 12.50 -36.43
C LEU A 198 8.73 11.86 -37.79
N GLU A 199 8.92 12.68 -38.83
CA GLU A 199 9.33 12.20 -40.17
C GLU A 199 10.69 11.50 -40.14
N SER A 200 11.62 12.01 -39.33
CA SER A 200 12.95 11.41 -39.15
C SER A 200 12.88 10.03 -38.48
N VAL A 201 11.98 9.85 -37.50
CA VAL A 201 11.79 8.56 -36.80
C VAL A 201 11.06 7.55 -37.69
N ILE A 202 10.06 8.00 -38.46
CA ILE A 202 9.32 7.13 -39.39
C ILE A 202 10.22 6.72 -40.56
N GLY A 203 11.08 7.62 -41.05
CA GLY A 203 12.04 7.34 -42.12
C GLY A 203 13.10 6.30 -41.77
N GLN A 204 13.45 6.14 -40.49
CA GLN A 204 14.44 5.15 -40.03
C GLN A 204 13.92 3.71 -39.97
N HIS A 205 12.60 3.49 -39.92
CA HIS A 205 11.99 2.15 -39.85
C HIS A 205 11.37 1.68 -41.19
N GLY A 206 11.62 2.41 -42.28
CA GLY A 206 11.08 2.16 -43.62
C GLY A 206 11.77 1.06 -44.43
N SER A 207 12.37 0.03 -43.82
CA SER A 207 12.78 -1.18 -44.54
C SER A 207 12.29 -2.44 -43.81
N PHE A 208 10.99 -2.72 -43.95
CA PHE A 208 10.46 -4.06 -43.76
C PHE A 208 9.75 -4.44 -45.07
N THR A 209 10.56 -4.86 -46.03
CA THR A 209 10.12 -5.67 -47.18
C THR A 209 10.47 -7.11 -46.90
#